data_AF-A0A7C5BZT7-F1
#
_entry.id   AF-A0A7C5BZT7-F1
#
_cell.length_a   1.000
_cell.length_b   1.000
_cell.length_c   1.000
_cell.angle_alpha   90.00
_cell.angle_beta   90.00
_cell.angle_gamma   90.00
#
_symmetry.space_group_name_H-M   'P 1'
#
loop_
_entity.id
_entity.type
_entity.pdbx_description
1 polymer ?
#
loop_
_entity_poly.entity_id
_entity_poly.type
_entity_poly.pdbx_seq_one_letter_code
_entity_poly.pdbx_strand_id
1 'polypeptide(L)'
;ALLNFLGVNIISKKGRNFALEVLDFMREKLIGYQKETGNLYNLEATPGESTAFRLAQKDKEKYPDIITAGTAKVPYYTNSTLLPANATDDLWTTLKLQDELQCKYTGGTVLHVFLGEKLPDGNSVKKIVKKVFENFKLPYITITPTFSICPVHGYISGEHFYCPKCTIKQPCEVYSRIVGYLRPVQQWNLGKQQEFKERKEFKVSNLLK
;
A
#
# COMPACT_ATOMS: atom_id res chain seq x y z
N ALA A 1 -14.12 1.79 -5.48
CA ALA A 1 -15.14 2.77 -5.03
C ALA A 1 -15.26 3.95 -5.98
N LEU A 2 -14.30 4.88 -6.04
CA LEU A 2 -14.41 6.11 -6.86
C LEU A 2 -14.69 5.86 -8.35
N LEU A 3 -14.05 4.85 -8.95
CA LEU A 3 -14.31 4.48 -10.34
C LEU A 3 -15.77 4.07 -10.57
N ASN A 4 -16.36 3.30 -9.65
CA ASN A 4 -17.76 2.88 -9.75
C ASN A 4 -18.74 4.04 -9.53
N PHE A 5 -18.38 5.01 -8.68
CA PHE A 5 -19.29 6.10 -8.30
C PHE A 5 -19.18 7.33 -9.23
N LEU A 6 -17.96 7.72 -9.59
CA LEU A 6 -17.67 8.96 -10.33
C LEU A 6 -17.08 8.72 -11.72
N GLY A 7 -16.75 7.48 -12.08
CA GLY A 7 -16.03 7.17 -13.33
C GLY A 7 -14.56 7.60 -13.34
N VAL A 8 -14.02 8.08 -12.21
CA VAL A 8 -12.63 8.55 -12.08
C VAL A 8 -11.94 7.93 -10.87
N ASN A 9 -10.62 7.78 -10.91
CA ASN A 9 -9.85 7.24 -9.81
C ASN A 9 -9.35 8.33 -8.84
N ILE A 10 -8.73 7.90 -7.73
CA ILE A 10 -8.20 8.77 -6.67
C ILE A 10 -7.02 9.66 -7.11
N ILE A 11 -6.37 9.32 -8.24
CA ILE A 11 -5.23 10.09 -8.78
C ILE A 11 -5.74 11.38 -9.43
N SER A 12 -6.93 11.34 -10.03
CA SER A 12 -7.56 12.52 -10.61
C SER A 12 -7.87 13.58 -9.55
N LYS A 13 -7.77 14.87 -9.90
CA LYS A 13 -8.13 15.97 -9.01
C LYS A 13 -9.56 15.83 -8.47
N LYS A 14 -10.51 15.47 -9.33
CA LYS A 14 -11.92 15.24 -8.95
C LYS A 14 -12.06 14.10 -7.94
N GLY A 15 -11.44 12.95 -8.21
CA GLY A 15 -11.51 11.79 -7.32
C GLY A 15 -10.82 12.01 -5.98
N ARG A 16 -9.66 12.68 -5.98
CA ARG A 16 -8.94 13.06 -4.75
C ARG A 16 -9.76 14.01 -3.88
N ASN A 17 -10.33 15.06 -4.47
CA ASN A 17 -11.16 16.02 -3.74
C ASN A 17 -12.36 15.34 -3.10
N PHE A 18 -13.06 14.48 -3.85
CA PHE A 18 -14.18 13.73 -3.29
C PHE A 18 -13.75 12.78 -2.17
N ALA A 19 -12.59 12.12 -2.28
CA ALA A 19 -12.08 11.30 -1.19
C ALA A 19 -11.80 12.12 0.08
N LEU A 20 -11.27 13.34 -0.05
CA LEU A 20 -11.07 14.26 1.08
C LEU A 20 -12.40 14.68 1.70
N GLU A 21 -13.40 15.04 0.89
CA GLU A 21 -14.75 15.37 1.36
C GLU A 21 -15.38 14.23 2.16
N VAL A 22 -15.25 12.98 1.68
CA VAL A 22 -15.74 11.80 2.39
C VAL A 22 -15.04 11.62 3.73
N LEU A 23 -13.71 11.78 3.79
CA LEU A 23 -12.96 11.65 5.04
C LEU A 23 -13.33 12.76 6.04
N ASP A 24 -13.52 13.99 5.58
CA ASP A 24 -13.97 15.10 6.43
C ASP A 24 -15.38 14.86 6.97
N PHE A 25 -16.31 14.41 6.12
CA PHE A 25 -17.64 14.00 6.55
C PHE A 25 -17.59 12.90 7.62
N MET A 26 -16.75 11.87 7.43
CA MET A 26 -16.59 10.81 8.43
C MET A 26 -16.08 11.38 9.76
N ARG A 27 -15.10 12.28 9.74
CA ARG A 27 -14.58 12.92 10.97
C ARG A 27 -15.64 13.75 11.69
N GLU A 28 -16.45 14.51 10.96
CA GLU A 28 -17.56 15.26 11.54
C GLU A 28 -18.57 14.34 12.23
N LYS A 29 -18.89 13.19 11.62
CA LYS A 29 -19.75 12.17 12.23
C LYS A 29 -19.14 11.59 13.49
N LEU A 30 -17.83 11.28 13.48
CA LEU A 30 -17.13 10.80 14.68
C LEU A 30 -17.23 11.81 15.82
N ILE A 31 -17.03 13.11 15.56
CA ILE A 31 -17.19 14.16 16.59
C ILE A 31 -18.61 14.14 17.17
N GLY A 32 -19.63 13.96 16.34
CA GLY A 32 -21.02 13.79 16.78
C GLY A 32 -21.17 12.61 17.76
N TYR A 33 -20.68 11.43 17.37
CA TYR A 33 -20.74 10.23 18.22
C TYR A 33 -19.97 10.39 19.53
N GLN A 34 -18.84 11.11 19.53
CA GLN A 34 -18.10 11.37 20.77
C GLN A 34 -18.91 12.25 21.73
N LYS A 35 -19.60 13.28 21.22
CA LYS A 35 -20.45 14.15 22.05
C LYS A 35 -21.67 13.41 22.60
N GLU A 36 -22.27 12.53 21.80
CA GLU A 36 -23.45 11.76 22.18
C GLU A 36 -23.13 10.69 23.24
N THR A 37 -22.05 9.95 23.05
CA THR A 37 -21.76 8.76 23.85
C THR A 37 -20.75 9.00 24.98
N GLY A 38 -19.99 10.09 24.92
CA GLY A 38 -18.86 10.36 25.82
C GLY A 38 -17.60 9.54 25.56
N ASN A 39 -17.59 8.66 24.55
CA ASN A 39 -16.42 7.85 24.17
C ASN A 39 -15.55 8.56 23.13
N LEU A 40 -14.26 8.23 23.10
CA LEU A 40 -13.36 8.68 22.04
C LEU A 40 -13.44 7.73 20.84
N TYR A 41 -13.58 8.28 19.64
CA TYR A 41 -13.59 7.53 18.39
C TYR A 41 -12.54 8.10 17.44
N ASN A 42 -11.89 7.22 16.68
CA ASN A 42 -10.86 7.57 15.73
C ASN A 42 -11.22 7.08 14.31
N LEU A 43 -10.58 7.68 13.31
CA LEU A 43 -10.68 7.25 11.92
C LEU A 43 -9.39 6.54 11.54
N GLU A 44 -9.46 5.24 11.27
CA GLU A 44 -8.29 4.41 10.97
C GLU A 44 -8.27 3.98 9.50
N ALA A 45 -7.08 4.04 8.89
CA ALA A 45 -6.81 3.43 7.61
C ALA A 45 -6.58 1.93 7.80
N THR A 46 -7.65 1.15 7.91
CA THR A 46 -7.59 -0.28 8.25
C THR A 46 -6.60 -1.05 7.36
N PRO A 47 -5.73 -1.92 7.93
CA PRO A 47 -4.78 -2.73 7.17
C PRO A 47 -5.41 -3.67 6.15
N GLY A 48 -6.71 -3.97 6.22
CA GLY A 48 -7.47 -4.54 5.11
C GLY A 48 -6.97 -5.88 4.51
N GLU A 49 -6.08 -6.62 5.19
CA GLU A 49 -5.30 -7.72 4.59
C GLU A 49 -6.18 -8.75 3.88
N SER A 50 -7.18 -9.28 4.59
CA SER A 50 -8.17 -10.21 4.04
C SER A 50 -9.42 -9.51 3.56
N THR A 51 -9.80 -8.40 4.21
CA THR A 51 -11.05 -7.66 3.94
C THR A 51 -11.06 -7.09 2.53
N ALA A 52 -9.94 -6.55 2.05
CA ALA A 52 -9.82 -5.98 0.71
C ALA A 52 -10.12 -6.99 -0.40
N PHE A 53 -9.70 -8.25 -0.22
CA PHE A 53 -9.97 -9.35 -1.14
C PHE A 53 -11.41 -9.85 -0.99
N ARG A 54 -11.83 -10.16 0.24
CA ARG A 54 -13.14 -10.76 0.52
C ARG A 54 -14.31 -9.86 0.12
N LEU A 55 -14.21 -8.55 0.38
CA LEU A 55 -15.27 -7.61 -0.01
C LEU A 55 -15.35 -7.47 -1.53
N ALA A 56 -14.22 -7.36 -2.22
CA ALA A 56 -14.21 -7.29 -3.69
C ALA A 56 -14.79 -8.56 -4.33
N GLN A 57 -14.49 -9.73 -3.78
CA GLN A 57 -15.07 -11.00 -4.24
C GLN A 57 -16.59 -11.03 -4.06
N LYS A 58 -17.10 -10.68 -2.87
CA LYS A 58 -18.54 -10.64 -2.59
C LYS A 58 -19.27 -9.63 -3.47
N ASP A 59 -18.67 -8.47 -3.70
CA ASP A 59 -19.25 -7.46 -4.57
C ASP A 59 -19.27 -7.94 -6.03
N LYS A 60 -18.26 -8.67 -6.49
CA LYS A 60 -18.26 -9.29 -7.82
C LYS A 60 -19.32 -10.38 -7.98
N GLU A 61 -19.57 -11.18 -6.93
CA GLU A 61 -20.64 -12.18 -6.92
C GLU A 61 -22.02 -11.52 -7.04
N LYS A 62 -22.23 -10.39 -6.35
CA LYS A 62 -23.51 -9.67 -6.35
C LYS A 62 -23.70 -8.75 -7.55
N TYR A 63 -22.62 -8.11 -7.99
CA TYR A 63 -22.59 -7.09 -9.04
C TYR A 63 -21.44 -7.41 -10.01
N PRO A 64 -21.68 -8.28 -11.02
CA PRO A 64 -20.62 -8.75 -11.92
C PRO A 64 -19.81 -7.63 -12.59
N ASP A 65 -20.48 -6.52 -12.94
CA ASP A 65 -19.89 -5.37 -13.63
C ASP A 65 -19.13 -4.40 -12.72
N ILE A 66 -19.11 -4.62 -11.40
CA ILE A 66 -18.41 -3.72 -10.47
C ILE A 66 -16.92 -3.65 -10.79
N ILE A 67 -16.35 -2.45 -10.79
CA ILE A 67 -14.94 -2.24 -11.08
C ILE A 67 -14.13 -2.50 -9.79
N THR A 68 -13.20 -3.45 -9.87
CA THR A 68 -12.24 -3.83 -8.82
C THR A 68 -10.82 -3.74 -9.39
N ALA A 69 -9.79 -3.72 -8.52
CA ALA A 69 -8.43 -4.02 -8.96
C ALA A 69 -8.26 -5.55 -9.10
N GLY A 70 -7.10 -5.98 -9.62
CA GLY A 70 -6.82 -7.39 -9.83
C GLY A 70 -7.47 -7.95 -11.10
N THR A 71 -7.61 -9.28 -11.11
CA THR A 71 -8.22 -10.00 -12.23
C THR A 71 -9.65 -10.39 -11.91
N ALA A 72 -10.42 -10.84 -12.91
CA ALA A 72 -11.76 -11.38 -12.68
C ALA A 72 -11.78 -12.56 -11.69
N LYS A 73 -10.70 -13.37 -11.65
CA LYS A 73 -10.57 -14.51 -10.73
C LYS A 73 -10.10 -14.11 -9.34
N VAL A 74 -9.29 -13.05 -9.25
CA VAL A 74 -8.70 -12.59 -7.99
C VAL A 74 -8.89 -11.07 -7.88
N PRO A 75 -10.14 -10.62 -7.64
CA PRO A 75 -10.44 -9.20 -7.49
C PRO A 75 -10.02 -8.73 -6.10
N TYR A 76 -9.54 -7.49 -5.98
CA TYR A 76 -9.26 -6.88 -4.68
C TYR A 76 -9.55 -5.38 -4.68
N TYR A 77 -9.71 -4.81 -3.50
CA TYR A 77 -9.73 -3.36 -3.31
C TYR A 77 -8.39 -2.83 -2.83
N THR A 78 -8.03 -1.64 -3.30
CA THR A 78 -6.89 -0.90 -2.75
C THR A 78 -7.19 -0.54 -1.29
N ASN A 79 -6.20 -0.72 -0.43
CA ASN A 79 -6.30 -0.42 0.99
C ASN A 79 -6.58 1.07 1.25
N SER A 80 -7.59 1.35 2.07
CA SER A 80 -7.90 2.70 2.57
C SER A 80 -7.98 3.73 1.43
N THR A 81 -7.20 4.81 1.49
CA THR A 81 -7.09 5.83 0.45
C THR A 81 -5.75 5.79 -0.28
N LEU A 82 -5.04 4.66 -0.22
CA LEU A 82 -3.80 4.49 -0.98
C LEU A 82 -4.08 4.58 -2.49
N LEU A 83 -3.04 4.92 -3.25
CA LEU A 83 -3.10 4.86 -4.70
C LEU A 83 -3.18 3.39 -5.16
N PRO A 84 -3.78 3.11 -6.33
CA PRO A 84 -3.70 1.77 -6.94
C PRO A 84 -2.26 1.26 -7.00
N ALA A 85 -2.05 -0.04 -6.75
CA ALA A 85 -0.71 -0.63 -6.64
C ALA A 85 0.15 -0.43 -7.90
N ASN A 86 -0.47 -0.31 -9.06
CA ASN A 86 0.16 -0.12 -10.37
C ASN A 86 0.22 1.35 -10.83
N ALA A 87 -0.13 2.31 -9.97
CA ALA A 87 -0.32 3.71 -10.35
C ALA A 87 0.93 4.40 -10.89
N THR A 88 2.04 4.37 -10.14
CA THR A 88 3.28 5.08 -10.49
C THR A 88 4.48 4.46 -9.78
N ASP A 89 5.67 4.60 -10.37
CA ASP A 89 6.97 4.25 -9.77
C ASP A 89 7.71 5.50 -9.24
N ASP A 90 7.04 6.66 -9.19
CA ASP A 90 7.55 7.90 -8.62
C ASP A 90 7.01 8.14 -7.20
N LEU A 91 7.93 8.08 -6.23
CA LEU A 91 7.62 8.33 -4.82
C LEU A 91 7.14 9.76 -4.60
N TRP A 92 7.75 10.76 -5.24
CA TRP A 92 7.44 12.16 -4.94
C TRP A 92 6.05 12.55 -5.40
N THR A 93 5.62 12.06 -6.57
CA THR A 93 4.23 12.16 -7.02
C THR A 93 3.28 11.47 -6.03
N THR A 94 3.63 10.26 -5.56
CA THR A 94 2.81 9.54 -4.58
C THR A 94 2.66 10.32 -3.28
N LEU A 95 3.76 10.85 -2.73
CA LEU A 95 3.76 11.66 -1.52
C LEU A 95 2.87 12.90 -1.67
N LYS A 96 3.00 13.66 -2.77
CA LYS A 96 2.17 14.84 -3.05
C LYS A 96 0.67 14.50 -3.09
N LEU A 97 0.31 13.38 -3.71
CA LEU A 97 -1.09 12.97 -3.80
C LEU A 97 -1.64 12.47 -2.47
N GLN A 98 -0.81 11.80 -1.66
CA GLN A 98 -1.21 11.10 -0.45
C GLN A 98 -1.15 11.98 0.81
N ASP A 99 -0.25 12.98 0.88
CA ASP A 99 0.04 13.72 2.12
C ASP A 99 -1.21 14.17 2.88
N GLU A 100 -2.08 14.91 2.21
CA GLU A 100 -3.32 15.42 2.79
C GLU A 100 -4.31 14.30 3.17
N LEU A 101 -4.47 13.29 2.32
CA LEU A 101 -5.38 12.16 2.56
C LEU A 101 -4.97 11.39 3.82
N GLN A 102 -3.66 11.14 3.96
CA GLN A 102 -3.10 10.40 5.07
C GLN A 102 -3.25 11.18 6.39
N CYS A 103 -3.12 12.51 6.36
CA CYS A 103 -3.35 13.37 7.53
C CYS A 103 -4.82 13.45 7.98
N LYS A 104 -5.80 12.94 7.21
CA LYS A 104 -7.20 12.88 7.66
C LYS A 104 -7.47 11.75 8.63
N TYR A 105 -6.65 10.70 8.64
CA TYR A 105 -6.78 9.61 9.60
C TYR A 105 -6.25 10.03 10.97
N THR A 106 -7.05 9.79 12.01
CA THR A 106 -6.72 10.12 13.40
C THR A 106 -6.34 8.90 14.23
N GLY A 107 -6.74 7.71 13.78
CA GLY A 107 -6.52 6.46 14.50
C GLY A 107 -5.26 5.71 14.12
N GLY A 108 -4.77 5.96 12.91
CA GLY A 108 -3.59 5.29 12.38
C GLY A 108 -3.65 5.24 10.88
N THR A 109 -2.50 5.47 10.25
CA THR A 109 -2.30 5.20 8.84
C THR A 109 -0.83 4.93 8.56
N VAL A 110 -0.54 4.31 7.42
CA VAL A 110 0.82 4.03 6.96
C VAL A 110 0.90 4.19 5.45
N LEU A 111 1.87 4.98 4.98
CA LEU A 111 2.23 5.01 3.57
C LEU A 111 3.42 4.07 3.32
N HIS A 112 3.20 3.07 2.46
CA HIS A 112 4.24 2.11 2.13
C HIS A 112 5.12 2.57 0.97
N VAL A 113 6.42 2.73 1.23
CA VAL A 113 7.45 2.93 0.20
C VAL A 113 8.05 1.57 -0.13
N PHE A 114 7.45 0.88 -1.09
CA PHE A 114 7.96 -0.40 -1.60
C PHE A 114 9.10 -0.18 -2.58
N LEU A 115 10.26 -0.74 -2.26
CA LEU A 115 11.48 -0.74 -3.04
C LEU A 115 11.69 -2.14 -3.62
N GLY A 116 12.08 -2.24 -4.89
CA GLY A 116 12.31 -3.56 -5.50
C GLY A 116 13.52 -4.29 -4.94
N GLU A 117 14.55 -3.55 -4.61
CA GLU A 117 15.70 -4.09 -3.90
C GLU A 117 16.15 -3.13 -2.80
N LYS A 118 17.07 -3.61 -1.95
CA LYS A 118 17.64 -2.78 -0.89
C LYS A 118 18.35 -1.57 -1.49
N LEU A 119 18.30 -0.45 -0.76
CA LEU A 119 19.09 0.73 -1.08
C LEU A 119 20.59 0.44 -0.94
N PRO A 120 21.46 1.23 -1.62
CA PRO A 120 22.90 0.98 -1.63
C PRO A 120 23.51 0.99 -0.23
N ASP A 121 23.02 1.89 0.62
CA ASP A 121 23.58 2.13 1.95
C ASP A 121 22.56 2.82 2.90
N GLY A 122 22.88 2.82 4.20
CA GLY A 122 22.03 3.42 5.23
C GLY A 122 21.90 4.95 5.15
N ASN A 123 22.88 5.66 4.58
CA ASN A 123 22.77 7.11 4.39
C ASN A 123 21.72 7.44 3.32
N SER A 124 21.60 6.60 2.29
CA SER A 124 20.53 6.73 1.29
C SER A 124 19.15 6.68 1.95
N VAL A 125 18.92 5.72 2.84
CA VAL A 125 17.68 5.62 3.64
C VAL A 125 17.48 6.89 4.48
N LYS A 126 18.51 7.32 5.22
CA LYS A 126 18.46 8.50 6.08
C LYS A 126 18.08 9.78 5.31
N LYS A 127 18.66 9.98 4.12
CA LYS A 127 18.37 11.14 3.26
C LYS A 127 16.92 11.14 2.79
N ILE A 128 16.39 9.99 2.39
CA ILE A 128 14.99 9.85 1.97
C ILE A 128 14.05 10.17 3.13
N VAL A 129 14.24 9.53 4.29
CA VAL A 129 13.43 9.77 5.48
C VAL A 129 13.43 11.26 5.83
N LYS A 130 14.62 11.88 5.92
CA LYS A 130 14.76 13.30 6.20
C LYS A 130 13.99 14.16 5.20
N LYS A 131 14.19 13.92 3.90
CA LYS A 131 13.53 14.69 2.83
C LYS A 131 12.01 14.52 2.84
N VAL A 132 11.48 13.34 3.16
CA VAL A 132 10.03 13.15 3.30
C VAL A 132 9.49 14.00 4.45
N PHE A 133 10.05 13.88 5.65
CA PHE A 133 9.51 14.56 6.83
C PHE A 133 9.83 16.07 6.89
N GLU A 134 10.79 16.55 6.10
CA GLU A 134 11.01 18.01 5.93
C GLU A 134 10.02 18.66 4.96
N ASN A 135 9.42 17.89 4.03
CA ASN A 135 8.59 18.44 2.95
C ASN A 135 7.11 18.04 3.02
N PHE A 136 6.76 17.03 3.83
CA PHE A 136 5.42 16.47 3.92
C PHE A 136 5.01 16.29 5.39
N LYS A 137 3.69 16.27 5.63
CA LYS A 137 3.07 16.14 6.96
C LYS A 137 2.63 14.71 7.30
N LEU A 138 2.83 13.78 6.38
CA LEU A 138 2.57 12.35 6.54
C LEU A 138 2.98 11.84 7.94
N PRO A 139 2.07 11.19 8.67
CA PRO A 139 2.34 10.78 10.05
C PRO A 139 3.27 9.56 10.12
N TYR A 140 3.22 8.67 9.12
CA TYR A 140 3.96 7.42 9.15
C TYR A 140 4.24 6.88 7.74
N ILE A 141 5.49 6.52 7.51
CA ILE A 141 5.94 5.83 6.30
C ILE A 141 6.68 4.55 6.66
N THR A 142 6.74 3.62 5.71
CA THR A 142 7.69 2.49 5.76
C THR A 142 8.58 2.51 4.54
N ILE A 143 9.84 2.10 4.69
CA ILE A 143 10.74 1.82 3.57
C ILE A 143 10.94 0.32 3.53
N THR A 144 10.44 -0.33 2.49
CA THR A 144 10.37 -1.80 2.41
C THR A 144 11.07 -2.30 1.16
N PRO A 145 12.27 -2.91 1.28
CA PRO A 145 12.85 -3.67 0.19
C PRO A 145 12.18 -5.04 0.03
N THR A 146 12.09 -5.52 -1.20
CA THR A 146 11.85 -6.93 -1.50
C THR A 146 13.18 -7.70 -1.43
N PHE A 147 13.17 -8.84 -0.75
CA PHE A 147 14.35 -9.70 -0.59
C PHE A 147 13.95 -11.17 -0.52
N SER A 148 14.91 -12.06 -0.73
CA SER A 148 14.68 -13.50 -0.78
C SER A 148 15.56 -14.24 0.22
N ILE A 149 15.04 -15.30 0.83
CA ILE A 149 15.78 -16.19 1.74
C ILE A 149 15.96 -17.54 1.05
N CYS A 150 17.22 -17.92 0.82
CA CYS A 150 17.61 -19.23 0.33
C CYS A 150 17.99 -20.14 1.51
N PRO A 151 17.60 -21.42 1.51
CA PRO A 151 17.98 -22.37 2.58
C PRO A 151 19.49 -22.62 2.69
N VAL A 152 20.26 -22.34 1.62
CA VAL A 152 21.72 -22.54 1.57
C VAL A 152 22.48 -21.22 1.76
N HIS A 153 22.09 -20.17 1.03
CA HIS A 153 22.83 -18.90 0.99
C HIS A 153 22.26 -17.81 1.90
N GLY A 154 21.16 -18.07 2.60
CA GLY A 154 20.50 -17.08 3.43
C GLY A 154 19.95 -15.90 2.62
N TYR A 155 20.21 -14.68 3.08
CA TYR A 155 19.68 -13.45 2.51
C TYR A 155 20.20 -13.17 1.09
N ILE A 156 19.28 -12.84 0.19
CA ILE A 156 19.53 -12.45 -1.20
C ILE A 156 18.72 -11.18 -1.48
N SER A 157 19.37 -10.16 -2.04
CA SER A 157 18.69 -8.91 -2.41
C SER A 157 17.73 -9.16 -3.56
N GLY A 158 16.55 -8.54 -3.52
CA GLY A 158 15.58 -8.60 -4.62
C GLY A 158 14.66 -9.82 -4.59
N GLU A 159 13.77 -9.85 -5.57
CA GLU A 159 12.76 -10.90 -5.78
C GLU A 159 13.35 -12.08 -6.57
N HIS A 160 13.62 -13.18 -5.87
CA HIS A 160 14.15 -14.41 -6.44
C HIS A 160 13.37 -15.59 -5.88
N PHE A 161 12.46 -16.17 -6.66
CA PHE A 161 11.77 -17.41 -6.28
C PHE A 161 12.67 -18.66 -6.30
N TYR A 162 13.80 -18.57 -7.01
CA TYR A 162 14.86 -19.56 -7.02
C TYR A 162 16.20 -18.90 -6.80
N CYS A 163 17.08 -19.54 -6.04
CA CYS A 163 18.37 -18.97 -5.69
C CYS A 163 19.27 -18.83 -6.93
N PRO A 164 19.76 -17.62 -7.27
CA PRO A 164 20.68 -17.42 -8.40
C PRO A 164 22.11 -17.90 -8.13
N LYS A 165 22.43 -18.29 -6.88
CA LYS A 165 23.77 -18.70 -6.45
C LYS A 165 23.93 -20.21 -6.30
N CYS A 166 22.85 -20.96 -6.15
CA CYS A 166 22.94 -22.41 -5.96
C CYS A 166 23.22 -23.12 -7.28
N THR A 167 24.24 -23.99 -7.29
CA THR A 167 24.52 -24.90 -8.41
C THR A 167 23.34 -25.83 -8.68
N ILE A 168 22.72 -26.35 -7.60
CA ILE A 168 21.47 -27.11 -7.67
C ILE A 168 20.31 -26.15 -7.38
N LYS A 169 19.31 -26.08 -8.27
CA LYS A 169 18.17 -25.16 -8.14
C LYS A 169 17.44 -25.35 -6.80
N GLN A 170 17.51 -24.33 -5.94
CA GLN A 170 16.80 -24.30 -4.65
C GLN A 170 15.70 -23.23 -4.66
N PRO A 171 14.50 -23.52 -4.14
CA PRO A 171 13.46 -22.52 -3.96
C PRO A 171 13.87 -21.52 -2.87
N CYS A 172 13.39 -20.29 -3.01
CA CYS A 172 13.57 -19.22 -2.03
C CYS A 172 12.22 -18.73 -1.51
N GLU A 173 12.20 -18.30 -0.26
CA GLU A 173 11.08 -17.55 0.29
C GLU A 173 11.27 -16.07 -0.06
N VAL A 174 10.30 -15.45 -0.73
CA VAL A 174 10.35 -14.03 -1.09
C VAL A 174 9.66 -13.25 0.00
N TYR A 175 10.37 -12.37 0.68
CA TYR A 175 9.83 -11.53 1.74
C TYR A 175 9.57 -10.12 1.22
N SER A 176 8.38 -9.62 1.56
CA SER A 176 8.02 -8.21 1.45
C SER A 176 7.07 -7.85 2.59
N ARG A 177 6.67 -6.58 2.68
CA ARG A 177 5.67 -6.13 3.66
C ARG A 177 4.28 -6.23 3.07
N ILE A 178 3.38 -6.91 3.77
CA ILE A 178 2.01 -7.12 3.30
C ILE A 178 1.13 -5.90 3.56
N VAL A 179 0.88 -5.59 4.84
CA VAL A 179 0.08 -4.43 5.28
C VAL A 179 0.65 -3.72 6.51
N GLY A 180 1.76 -4.23 7.06
CA GLY A 180 2.32 -3.72 8.32
C GLY A 180 3.53 -4.49 8.83
N TYR A 181 3.71 -5.75 8.44
CA TYR A 181 4.83 -6.61 8.85
C TYR A 181 5.40 -7.39 7.65
N LEU A 182 6.63 -7.88 7.77
CA LEU A 182 7.29 -8.68 6.75
C LEU A 182 6.83 -10.14 6.83
N ARG A 183 6.49 -10.74 5.68
CA ARG A 183 6.06 -12.15 5.59
C ARG A 183 6.40 -12.71 4.20
N PRO A 184 6.66 -14.01 4.05
CA PRO A 184 6.82 -14.63 2.74
C PRO A 184 5.58 -14.40 1.85
N VAL A 185 5.77 -13.86 0.66
CA VAL A 185 4.72 -13.56 -0.33
C VAL A 185 3.92 -14.82 -0.66
N GLN A 186 4.59 -15.97 -0.72
CA GLN A 186 3.96 -17.27 -0.95
C GLN A 186 2.89 -17.62 0.11
N GLN A 187 2.96 -17.05 1.31
CA GLN A 187 2.01 -17.29 2.40
C GLN A 187 0.90 -16.22 2.48
N TRP A 188 0.89 -15.24 1.58
CA TRP A 188 -0.15 -14.21 1.56
C TRP A 188 -1.45 -14.76 0.99
N ASN A 189 -2.58 -14.13 1.30
CA ASN A 189 -3.84 -14.48 0.63
C ASN A 189 -3.78 -14.12 -0.87
N LEU A 190 -4.65 -14.73 -1.67
CA LEU A 190 -4.66 -14.57 -3.13
C LEU A 190 -4.76 -13.11 -3.58
N GLY A 191 -5.60 -12.30 -2.93
CA GLY A 191 -5.74 -10.89 -3.25
C GLY A 191 -4.46 -10.09 -3.01
N LYS A 192 -3.77 -10.35 -1.91
CA LYS A 192 -2.47 -9.71 -1.61
C LYS A 192 -1.34 -10.21 -2.51
N GLN A 193 -1.36 -11.49 -2.91
CA GLN A 193 -0.44 -11.98 -3.94
C GLN A 193 -0.70 -11.31 -5.30
N GLN A 194 -1.97 -11.09 -5.67
CA GLN A 194 -2.32 -10.39 -6.91
C GLN A 194 -1.90 -8.92 -6.86
N GLU A 195 -2.15 -8.23 -5.72
CA GLU A 195 -1.70 -6.86 -5.50
C GLU A 195 -0.18 -6.75 -5.62
N PHE A 196 0.57 -7.70 -5.03
CA PHE A 196 2.03 -7.74 -5.12
C PHE A 196 2.51 -7.87 -6.57
N LYS A 197 1.91 -8.76 -7.36
CA LYS A 197 2.28 -8.96 -8.78
C LYS A 197 2.05 -7.73 -9.65
N GLU A 198 1.01 -6.95 -9.34
CA GLU A 198 0.66 -5.73 -10.09
C GLU A 198 1.41 -4.49 -9.60
N ARG A 199 2.09 -4.60 -8.45
CA ARG A 199 2.70 -3.47 -7.76
C ARG A 199 3.84 -2.88 -8.59
N LYS A 200 3.81 -1.56 -8.76
CA LYS A 200 4.99 -0.81 -9.19
C LYS A 200 5.80 -0.41 -7.98
N GLU A 201 7.03 -0.86 -7.93
CA GLU A 201 7.98 -0.49 -6.90
C GLU A 201 8.69 0.82 -7.26
N PHE A 202 9.05 1.61 -6.25
CA PHE A 202 9.68 2.91 -6.47
C PHE A 202 11.12 2.74 -6.95
N LYS A 203 11.46 3.44 -8.04
CA LYS A 203 12.82 3.40 -8.61
C LYS A 203 13.81 4.17 -7.74
N VAL A 204 14.87 3.50 -7.32
CA VAL A 204 15.95 4.08 -6.49
C VAL A 204 16.56 5.34 -7.11
N SER A 205 16.72 5.38 -8.44
CA SER A 205 17.24 6.54 -9.17
C SER A 205 16.41 7.82 -9.00
N ASN A 206 15.11 7.68 -8.70
CA ASN A 206 14.19 8.82 -8.50
C ASN A 206 14.16 9.27 -7.04
N LEU A 207 14.63 8.44 -6.11
CA LEU A 207 14.58 8.71 -4.67
C LEU A 207 15.71 9.62 -4.17
N LEU A 208 16.85 9.62 -4.86
CA LEU A 208 18.06 10.33 -4.44
C LEU A 208 18.32 11.65 -5.20
N LYS A 209 17.42 12.02 -6.12
CA LYS A 209 17.33 13.38 -6.68
C LYS A 209 16.61 14.27 -5.68
#